data_AF-A0A1G5PHQ6-F1
#
_entry.id   AF-A0A1G5PHQ6-F1
#
_cell.length_a   1.000
_cell.length_b   1.000
_cell.length_c   1.000
_cell.angle_alpha   90.00
_cell.angle_beta   90.00
_cell.angle_gamma   90.00
#
_symmetry.space_group_name_H-M   'P 1'
#
loop_
_entity.id
_entity.type
_entity.pdbx_description
1 polymer ?
#
loop_
_entity_poly.entity_id
_entity_poly.type
_entity_poly.pdbx_seq_one_letter_code
_entity_poly.pdbx_strand_id
1 'polypeptide(L)'
;MKKADYLQLPIVQGFVEWLGNNLENKTFAHNYLQRRTQTNWQCTSLYDAYCQYRWPQSGALAADFSTNVQILDRLRLALRNAIDLHSDDTLARSAAVDVMAWGGVRNGNVSWLMTNEKGLADTLIRVRNGLNAADTEQLQFLDASAPLRFNSGMSKVYSLLCDDLVIYDSRVAAALGLAVTRFCEQQGVLQTPAELSFPWAPAKTAIGARSSTLRDPARGSLHFPRLRSGRSYAEWNLKASWLLLAVLDSDAGRSSKFAQLGQLAKRLRALEAALFMIGYDLHGDLEAMHPQEALSDELAWNECFTKSRSKSFHYRLEKESILVQQGVRFRADELDATLTILRDEFGETPFPLANQADTVATGKARMGLGTAYFKATGKPAPHSSRLAAILEELGLFTRERRPGTNALHWRLNYQALGFDTLMCPIGMRTVLTRLQQVESEL
;
A
#
# COMPACT_ATOMS: atom_id res chain seq x y z
N MET A 1 -24.33 12.86 1.30
CA MET A 1 -25.18 11.84 0.67
C MET A 1 -25.17 10.61 1.55
N LYS A 2 -26.34 10.21 2.04
CA LYS A 2 -26.48 9.07 2.94
C LYS A 2 -26.49 7.75 2.17
N LYS A 3 -26.04 6.68 2.83
CA LYS A 3 -26.03 5.30 2.30
C LYS A 3 -27.42 4.88 1.80
N ALA A 4 -28.46 5.15 2.59
CA ALA A 4 -29.83 4.79 2.26
C ALA A 4 -30.27 5.43 0.94
N ASP A 5 -30.03 6.73 0.77
CA ASP A 5 -30.39 7.46 -0.45
C ASP A 5 -29.64 6.93 -1.67
N TYR A 6 -28.32 6.68 -1.53
CA TYR A 6 -27.49 6.12 -2.59
C TYR A 6 -27.99 4.75 -3.08
N LEU A 7 -28.35 3.86 -2.15
CA LEU A 7 -28.81 2.51 -2.47
C LEU A 7 -30.25 2.45 -3.00
N GLN A 8 -31.02 3.55 -2.92
CA GLN A 8 -32.36 3.66 -3.50
C GLN A 8 -32.36 4.18 -4.94
N LEU A 9 -31.20 4.58 -5.47
CA LEU A 9 -31.10 5.03 -6.85
C LEU A 9 -31.35 3.84 -7.81
N PRO A 10 -32.27 3.96 -8.80
CA PRO A 10 -32.64 2.83 -9.66
C PRO A 10 -31.46 2.16 -10.36
N ILE A 11 -30.49 2.95 -10.84
CA ILE A 11 -29.29 2.43 -11.51
C ILE A 11 -28.38 1.65 -10.54
N VAL A 12 -28.33 2.06 -9.27
CA VAL A 12 -27.55 1.38 -8.23
C VAL A 12 -28.25 0.09 -7.80
N GLN A 13 -29.58 0.09 -7.65
CA GLN A 13 -30.36 -1.11 -7.37
C GLN A 13 -30.21 -2.15 -8.48
N GLY A 14 -30.36 -1.72 -9.73
CA GLY A 14 -30.17 -2.60 -10.89
C GLY A 14 -28.76 -3.19 -10.94
N PHE A 15 -27.73 -2.40 -10.61
CA PHE A 15 -26.37 -2.90 -10.53
C PHE A 15 -26.16 -3.88 -9.36
N VAL A 16 -26.73 -3.62 -8.19
CA VAL A 16 -26.65 -4.51 -7.02
C VAL A 16 -27.28 -5.88 -7.33
N GLU A 17 -28.49 -5.88 -7.90
CA GLU A 17 -29.17 -7.10 -8.31
C GLU A 17 -28.38 -7.84 -9.39
N TRP A 18 -27.92 -7.12 -10.41
CA TRP A 18 -27.10 -7.69 -11.48
C TRP A 18 -25.81 -8.30 -10.93
N LEU A 19 -25.04 -7.59 -10.12
CA LEU A 19 -23.77 -8.09 -9.59
C LEU A 19 -24.01 -9.30 -8.66
N GLY A 20 -25.08 -9.27 -7.87
CA GLY A 20 -25.51 -10.41 -7.04
C GLY A 20 -25.76 -11.68 -7.86
N ASN A 21 -26.46 -11.55 -8.99
CA ASN A 21 -26.72 -12.66 -9.91
C ASN A 21 -25.47 -13.15 -10.68
N ASN A 22 -24.37 -12.40 -10.64
CA ASN A 22 -23.13 -12.69 -11.38
C ASN A 22 -21.95 -13.06 -10.47
N LEU A 23 -22.16 -13.34 -9.18
CA LEU A 23 -21.10 -13.73 -8.23
C LEU A 23 -20.42 -15.06 -8.58
N GLU A 24 -21.12 -15.98 -9.25
CA GLU A 24 -20.67 -17.37 -9.46
C GLU A 24 -20.63 -17.81 -10.92
N ASN A 25 -21.07 -16.97 -11.85
CA ASN A 25 -21.16 -17.34 -13.25
C ASN A 25 -19.97 -16.78 -14.07
N LYS A 26 -19.97 -17.13 -15.36
CA LYS A 26 -18.88 -16.81 -16.29
C LYS A 26 -18.79 -15.33 -16.68
N THR A 27 -19.69 -14.47 -16.20
CA THR A 27 -19.59 -13.02 -16.44
C THR A 27 -18.25 -12.47 -15.96
N PHE A 28 -17.65 -13.09 -14.94
CA PHE A 28 -16.31 -12.77 -14.43
C PHE A 28 -15.26 -13.85 -14.70
N ALA A 29 -15.47 -14.68 -15.72
CA ALA A 29 -14.37 -15.49 -16.25
C ALA A 29 -13.27 -14.53 -16.75
N HIS A 30 -12.04 -14.80 -16.34
CA HIS A 30 -10.91 -13.90 -16.55
C HIS A 30 -9.61 -14.67 -16.51
N ASN A 31 -8.60 -14.20 -17.22
CA ASN A 31 -7.23 -14.70 -17.10
C ASN A 31 -6.25 -13.58 -17.37
N TYR A 32 -4.99 -13.79 -16.98
CA TYR A 32 -3.87 -12.92 -17.36
C TYR A 32 -2.54 -13.62 -17.05
N LEU A 33 -1.46 -13.12 -17.66
CA LEU A 33 -0.10 -13.47 -17.26
C LEU A 33 0.28 -12.68 -16.01
N GLN A 34 0.54 -13.36 -14.90
CA GLN A 34 1.10 -12.73 -13.71
C GLN A 34 2.57 -12.39 -13.99
N ARG A 35 2.81 -11.17 -14.47
CA ARG A 35 4.11 -10.71 -15.00
C ARG A 35 5.31 -10.91 -14.08
N ARG A 36 5.08 -11.05 -12.78
CA ARG A 36 6.18 -11.17 -11.81
C ARG A 36 6.59 -12.60 -11.51
N THR A 37 5.63 -13.52 -11.48
CA THR A 37 5.87 -14.96 -11.33
C THR A 37 5.98 -15.66 -12.69
N GLN A 38 5.60 -14.98 -13.78
CA GLN A 38 5.50 -15.54 -15.13
C GLN A 38 4.54 -16.74 -15.19
N THR A 39 3.51 -16.74 -14.35
CA THR A 39 2.49 -17.79 -14.30
C THR A 39 1.16 -17.29 -14.83
N ASN A 40 0.43 -18.14 -15.55
CA ASN A 40 -0.93 -17.84 -15.94
C ASN A 40 -1.86 -17.94 -14.74
N TRP A 41 -2.60 -16.88 -14.48
CA TRP A 41 -3.69 -16.87 -13.52
C TRP A 41 -5.02 -16.87 -14.28
N GLN A 42 -6.02 -17.60 -13.81
CA GLN A 42 -7.33 -17.66 -14.45
C GLN A 42 -8.43 -17.91 -13.43
N CYS A 43 -9.63 -17.39 -13.63
CA CYS A 43 -10.81 -17.72 -12.87
C CYS A 43 -12.03 -17.87 -13.77
N THR A 44 -13.05 -18.56 -13.27
CA THR A 44 -14.31 -18.81 -13.97
C THR A 44 -15.47 -17.95 -13.46
N SER A 45 -15.29 -17.28 -12.31
CA SER A 45 -16.28 -16.42 -11.65
C SER A 45 -15.61 -15.55 -10.57
N LEU A 46 -16.37 -14.63 -9.95
CA LEU A 46 -15.88 -13.89 -8.77
C LEU A 46 -15.59 -14.82 -7.58
N TYR A 47 -16.46 -15.81 -7.33
CA TYR A 47 -16.20 -16.77 -6.25
C TYR A 47 -14.91 -17.57 -6.49
N ASP A 48 -14.67 -18.01 -7.74
CA ASP A 48 -13.43 -18.70 -8.10
C ASP A 48 -12.20 -17.78 -7.98
N ALA A 49 -12.31 -16.51 -8.39
CA ALA A 49 -11.25 -15.53 -8.19
C ALA A 49 -10.87 -15.35 -6.71
N TYR A 50 -11.86 -15.38 -5.82
CA TYR A 50 -11.65 -15.41 -4.37
C TYR A 50 -10.89 -16.68 -3.92
N CYS A 51 -11.30 -17.87 -4.38
CA CYS A 51 -10.64 -19.14 -4.03
C CYS A 51 -9.14 -19.14 -4.43
N GLN A 52 -8.82 -18.42 -5.49
CA GLN A 52 -7.46 -18.29 -6.02
C GLN A 52 -6.69 -17.11 -5.45
N TYR A 53 -7.26 -16.40 -4.47
CA TYR A 53 -6.59 -15.27 -3.84
C TYR A 53 -5.25 -15.67 -3.26
N ARG A 54 -4.22 -14.89 -3.60
CA ARG A 54 -2.89 -14.99 -3.02
C ARG A 54 -2.40 -13.59 -2.65
N TRP A 55 -2.04 -13.41 -1.39
CA TRP A 55 -1.37 -12.21 -0.90
C TRP A 55 0.07 -12.53 -0.56
N PRO A 56 1.04 -11.88 -1.20
CA PRO A 56 2.42 -12.24 -0.93
C PRO A 56 2.87 -11.84 0.47
N GLN A 57 3.74 -12.66 1.06
CA GLN A 57 4.27 -12.45 2.39
C GLN A 57 5.78 -12.30 2.35
N SER A 58 6.28 -11.28 3.06
CA SER A 58 7.71 -11.01 3.15
C SER A 58 8.47 -12.24 3.66
N GLY A 59 9.31 -12.83 2.80
CA GLY A 59 10.15 -13.98 3.15
C GLY A 59 9.42 -15.32 3.32
N ALA A 60 8.17 -15.44 2.88
CA ALA A 60 7.38 -16.69 2.95
C ALA A 60 6.58 -16.94 1.66
N LEU A 61 6.00 -18.13 1.54
CA LEU A 61 5.04 -18.43 0.47
C LEU A 61 3.85 -17.46 0.54
N ALA A 62 3.31 -17.07 -0.61
CA ALA A 62 2.15 -16.19 -0.67
C ALA A 62 0.98 -16.79 0.12
N ALA A 63 0.43 -16.01 1.04
CA ALA A 63 -0.69 -16.41 1.87
C ALA A 63 -1.95 -16.59 1.04
N ASP A 64 -2.67 -17.65 1.34
CA ASP A 64 -4.07 -17.78 0.95
C ASP A 64 -4.96 -16.79 1.73
N PHE A 65 -6.25 -16.80 1.39
CA PHE A 65 -7.21 -15.91 2.03
C PHE A 65 -7.29 -16.10 3.55
N SER A 66 -7.32 -17.35 4.02
CA SER A 66 -7.47 -17.66 5.45
C SER A 66 -6.28 -17.14 6.26
N THR A 67 -5.07 -17.40 5.79
CA THR A 67 -3.83 -16.93 6.41
C THR A 67 -3.75 -15.40 6.39
N ASN A 68 -4.14 -14.78 5.28
CA ASN A 68 -4.13 -13.32 5.18
C ASN A 68 -5.16 -12.67 6.12
N VAL A 69 -6.35 -13.26 6.28
CA VAL A 69 -7.35 -12.79 7.26
C VAL A 69 -6.78 -12.81 8.69
N GLN A 70 -6.06 -13.87 9.07
CA GLN A 70 -5.44 -13.94 10.41
C GLN A 70 -4.41 -12.82 10.64
N ILE A 71 -3.65 -12.45 9.61
CA ILE A 71 -2.72 -11.31 9.68
C ILE A 71 -3.48 -10.01 9.83
N LEU A 72 -4.50 -9.80 9.01
CA LEU A 72 -5.35 -8.61 9.08
C LEU A 72 -6.05 -8.48 10.43
N ASP A 73 -6.46 -9.59 11.06
CA ASP A 73 -7.06 -9.59 12.39
C ASP A 73 -6.06 -9.13 13.46
N ARG A 74 -4.79 -9.56 13.38
CA ARG A 74 -3.73 -9.07 14.29
C ARG A 74 -3.44 -7.59 14.09
N LEU A 75 -3.34 -7.13 12.84
CA LEU A 75 -3.14 -5.72 12.51
C LEU A 75 -4.32 -4.85 12.96
N ARG A 76 -5.56 -5.34 12.76
CA ARG A 76 -6.79 -4.71 13.26
C ARG A 76 -6.75 -4.56 14.77
N LEU A 77 -6.41 -5.64 15.49
CA LEU A 77 -6.35 -5.62 16.95
C LEU A 77 -5.32 -4.60 17.44
N ALA A 78 -4.13 -4.58 16.86
CA ALA A 78 -3.09 -3.59 17.21
C ALA A 78 -3.56 -2.15 16.97
N LEU A 79 -4.16 -1.88 15.80
CA LEU A 79 -4.70 -0.55 15.47
C LEU A 79 -5.84 -0.11 16.41
N ARG A 80 -6.80 -1.00 16.68
CA ARG A 80 -7.94 -0.68 17.56
C ARG A 80 -7.50 -0.49 19.00
N ASN A 81 -6.61 -1.34 19.52
CA ASN A 81 -6.07 -1.18 20.87
C ASN A 81 -5.34 0.17 21.02
N ALA A 82 -4.54 0.55 20.02
CA ALA A 82 -3.82 1.82 20.04
C ALA A 82 -4.74 3.03 20.17
N ILE A 83 -5.90 3.04 19.51
CA ILE A 83 -6.80 4.21 19.52
C ILE A 83 -7.93 4.12 20.56
N ASP A 84 -8.50 2.93 20.80
CA ASP A 84 -9.69 2.75 21.64
C ASP A 84 -9.35 2.48 23.11
N LEU A 85 -8.23 1.78 23.39
CA LEU A 85 -7.84 1.46 24.77
C LEU A 85 -6.82 2.45 25.32
N HIS A 86 -5.88 2.88 24.48
CA HIS A 86 -4.75 3.70 24.92
C HIS A 86 -4.86 5.15 24.46
N SER A 87 -5.53 5.41 23.33
CA SER A 87 -5.49 6.69 22.62
C SER A 87 -4.05 7.21 22.48
N ASP A 88 -3.15 6.31 22.10
CA ASP A 88 -1.70 6.53 22.08
C ASP A 88 -1.20 6.71 20.64
N ASP A 89 -0.66 7.89 20.38
CA ASP A 89 -0.13 8.32 19.08
C ASP A 89 1.02 7.43 18.58
N THR A 90 1.91 7.00 19.47
CA THR A 90 3.08 6.20 19.14
C THR A 90 2.67 4.76 18.80
N LEU A 91 1.76 4.18 19.57
CA LEU A 91 1.16 2.87 19.25
C LEU A 91 0.36 2.93 17.94
N ALA A 92 -0.42 4.00 17.74
CA ALA A 92 -1.22 4.18 16.52
C ALA A 92 -0.32 4.30 15.29
N ARG A 93 0.79 5.06 15.40
CA ARG A 93 1.81 5.17 14.36
C ARG A 93 2.44 3.82 14.06
N SER A 94 2.87 3.08 15.09
CA SER A 94 3.51 1.78 14.91
C SER A 94 2.59 0.80 14.19
N ALA A 95 1.36 0.65 14.66
CA ALA A 95 0.37 -0.24 14.05
C ALA A 95 0.02 0.19 12.62
N ALA A 96 -0.09 1.49 12.34
CA ALA A 96 -0.31 1.98 10.99
C ALA A 96 0.89 1.69 10.05
N VAL A 97 2.13 1.79 10.55
CA VAL A 97 3.35 1.42 9.79
C VAL A 97 3.36 -0.07 9.48
N ASP A 98 2.94 -0.93 10.40
CA ASP A 98 2.83 -2.38 10.16
C ASP A 98 1.83 -2.70 9.05
N VAL A 99 0.71 -1.96 8.99
CA VAL A 99 -0.24 -2.04 7.86
C VAL A 99 0.40 -1.58 6.55
N MET A 100 1.20 -0.51 6.58
CA MET A 100 1.92 -0.07 5.37
C MET A 100 2.94 -1.10 4.91
N ALA A 101 3.57 -1.82 5.84
CA ALA A 101 4.49 -2.90 5.56
C ALA A 101 3.78 -4.10 4.95
N TRP A 102 2.71 -4.58 5.57
CA TRP A 102 1.88 -5.67 5.04
C TRP A 102 1.38 -5.34 3.64
N GLY A 103 0.86 -4.12 3.45
CA GLY A 103 0.36 -3.63 2.17
C GLY A 103 1.44 -3.19 1.17
N GLY A 104 2.72 -3.29 1.54
CA GLY A 104 3.93 -2.63 0.99
C GLY A 104 3.69 -1.32 0.24
N VAL A 105 2.92 -0.48 0.88
CA VAL A 105 2.62 0.90 0.51
C VAL A 105 3.43 1.83 1.41
N ARG A 106 4.69 1.50 1.68
CA ARG A 106 5.54 2.27 2.60
C ARG A 106 5.89 3.66 2.06
N ASN A 107 6.19 3.72 0.76
CA ASN A 107 6.60 4.90 0.03
C ASN A 107 5.67 6.11 0.31
N GLY A 108 6.26 7.17 0.87
CA GLY A 108 5.59 8.41 1.29
C GLY A 108 4.61 8.29 2.46
N ASN A 109 3.99 7.13 2.69
CA ASN A 109 3.02 6.92 3.77
C ASN A 109 3.69 6.79 5.13
N VAL A 110 4.81 6.05 5.24
CA VAL A 110 5.56 5.93 6.50
C VAL A 110 6.09 7.29 6.94
N SER A 111 6.73 8.03 6.03
CA SER A 111 7.22 9.39 6.32
C SER A 111 6.10 10.33 6.77
N TRP A 112 4.92 10.24 6.15
CA TRP A 112 3.74 11.00 6.59
C TRP A 112 3.29 10.58 7.99
N LEU A 113 3.21 9.29 8.31
CA LEU A 113 2.86 8.80 9.64
C LEU A 113 3.86 9.27 10.71
N MET A 114 5.17 9.23 10.42
CA MET A 114 6.21 9.73 11.31
C MET A 114 6.12 11.24 11.54
N THR A 115 5.74 11.99 10.50
CA THR A 115 5.65 13.46 10.57
C THR A 115 4.39 13.92 11.31
N ASN A 116 3.31 13.13 11.24
CA ASN A 116 2.01 13.45 11.82
C ASN A 116 1.69 12.57 13.04
N GLU A 117 2.72 12.09 13.75
CA GLU A 117 2.54 11.23 14.94
C GLU A 117 1.70 11.92 16.02
N LYS A 118 2.01 13.19 16.34
CA LYS A 118 1.27 13.95 17.34
C LYS A 118 -0.17 14.21 16.86
N GLY A 119 -1.15 13.72 17.62
CA GLY A 119 -2.58 13.77 17.29
C GLY A 119 -3.02 12.73 16.25
N LEU A 120 -2.18 11.72 15.98
CA LEU A 120 -2.50 10.66 15.02
C LEU A 120 -3.67 9.79 15.51
N ALA A 121 -3.72 9.44 16.80
CA ALA A 121 -4.80 8.62 17.33
C ALA A 121 -6.15 9.30 17.14
N ASP A 122 -6.27 10.57 17.55
CA ASP A 122 -7.48 11.39 17.35
C ASP A 122 -7.84 11.54 15.87
N THR A 123 -6.84 11.71 15.02
CA THR A 123 -7.00 11.77 13.57
C THR A 123 -7.62 10.48 13.03
N LEU A 124 -7.09 9.33 13.41
CA LEU A 124 -7.60 8.03 12.98
C LEU A 124 -9.02 7.77 13.51
N ILE A 125 -9.29 8.14 14.76
CA ILE A 125 -10.65 8.06 15.36
C ILE A 125 -11.62 8.93 14.58
N ARG A 126 -11.26 10.19 14.28
CA ARG A 126 -12.11 11.10 13.52
C ARG A 126 -12.43 10.56 12.13
N VAL A 127 -11.44 10.01 11.43
CA VAL A 127 -11.64 9.40 10.11
C VAL A 127 -12.51 8.16 10.19
N ARG A 128 -12.24 7.24 11.14
CA ARG A 128 -13.10 6.07 11.38
C ARG A 128 -14.55 6.47 11.62
N ASN A 129 -14.79 7.44 12.52
CA ASN A 129 -16.13 7.86 12.88
C ASN A 129 -16.87 8.49 11.68
N GLY A 130 -16.18 9.32 10.89
CA GLY A 130 -16.76 9.87 9.66
C GLY A 130 -17.11 8.80 8.62
N LEU A 131 -16.27 7.76 8.48
CA LEU A 131 -16.53 6.63 7.57
C LEU A 131 -17.70 5.76 8.07
N ASN A 132 -17.79 5.50 9.37
CA ASN A 132 -18.85 4.70 9.97
C ASN A 132 -20.21 5.41 10.04
N ALA A 133 -20.26 6.73 9.79
CA ALA A 133 -21.50 7.51 9.88
C ALA A 133 -22.51 7.26 8.74
N ALA A 134 -22.16 6.40 7.75
CA ALA A 134 -23.01 6.06 6.61
C ALA A 134 -23.50 7.29 5.80
N ASP A 135 -22.70 8.37 5.77
CA ASP A 135 -23.00 9.61 5.07
C ASP A 135 -21.72 10.28 4.58
N THR A 136 -21.63 10.53 3.27
CA THR A 136 -20.45 11.16 2.66
C THR A 136 -20.24 12.60 3.13
N GLU A 137 -21.27 13.28 3.65
CA GLU A 137 -21.12 14.65 4.16
C GLU A 137 -20.33 14.71 5.47
N GLN A 138 -20.26 13.60 6.22
CA GLN A 138 -19.44 13.52 7.43
C GLN A 138 -17.94 13.52 7.12
N LEU A 139 -17.55 13.44 5.85
CA LEU A 139 -16.17 13.47 5.38
C LEU A 139 -15.69 14.87 4.96
N GLN A 140 -16.51 15.93 5.10
CA GLN A 140 -16.16 17.31 4.73
C GLN A 140 -14.85 17.80 5.37
N PHE A 141 -14.52 17.30 6.58
CA PHE A 141 -13.28 17.67 7.25
C PHE A 141 -12.01 17.20 6.51
N LEU A 142 -12.13 16.31 5.52
CA LEU A 142 -11.03 15.93 4.63
C LEU A 142 -10.72 16.97 3.54
N ASP A 143 -11.58 17.97 3.33
CA ASP A 143 -11.34 19.09 2.39
C ASP A 143 -10.51 20.22 3.01
N ALA A 144 -10.43 20.27 4.35
CA ALA A 144 -9.65 21.29 5.04
C ALA A 144 -8.17 21.17 4.62
N SER A 145 -7.59 22.29 4.20
CA SER A 145 -6.25 22.40 3.62
C SER A 145 -5.13 21.99 4.61
N ALA A 146 -4.87 20.67 4.63
CA ALA A 146 -3.83 19.87 5.32
C ALA A 146 -4.06 19.53 6.82
N PRO A 147 -3.68 18.32 7.33
CA PRO A 147 -2.77 17.30 6.77
C PRO A 147 -3.39 15.89 6.57
N LEU A 148 -4.72 15.72 6.53
CA LEU A 148 -5.33 14.39 6.51
C LEU A 148 -5.09 13.64 5.18
N ARG A 149 -4.41 12.50 5.27
CA ARG A 149 -4.05 11.67 4.11
C ARG A 149 -5.08 10.57 3.91
N PHE A 150 -5.70 10.56 2.73
CA PHE A 150 -6.54 9.46 2.26
C PHE A 150 -6.10 9.05 0.85
N ASN A 151 -5.47 7.88 0.74
CA ASN A 151 -4.98 7.29 -0.51
C ASN A 151 -5.07 5.75 -0.39
N SER A 152 -4.63 5.00 -1.41
CA SER A 152 -4.65 3.51 -1.37
C SER A 152 -3.87 2.91 -0.19
N GLY A 153 -2.86 3.60 0.34
CA GLY A 153 -2.16 3.14 1.52
C GLY A 153 -2.99 3.32 2.79
N MET A 154 -3.47 4.54 3.02
CA MET A 154 -4.29 4.85 4.19
C MET A 154 -5.66 4.16 4.17
N SER A 155 -6.23 3.84 3.00
CA SER A 155 -7.47 3.04 2.92
C SER A 155 -7.31 1.66 3.56
N LYS A 156 -6.10 1.07 3.55
CA LYS A 156 -5.80 -0.17 4.27
C LYS A 156 -5.94 0.01 5.78
N VAL A 157 -5.35 1.07 6.34
CA VAL A 157 -5.50 1.41 7.77
C VAL A 157 -6.97 1.60 8.13
N TYR A 158 -7.69 2.43 7.37
CA TYR A 158 -9.09 2.71 7.64
C TYR A 158 -9.99 1.47 7.49
N SER A 159 -9.68 0.55 6.57
CA SER A 159 -10.42 -0.71 6.39
C SER A 159 -10.28 -1.70 7.55
N LEU A 160 -9.26 -1.51 8.40
CA LEU A 160 -9.07 -2.30 9.61
C LEU A 160 -9.68 -1.60 10.84
N LEU A 161 -9.74 -0.26 10.82
CA LEU A 161 -10.41 0.51 11.85
C LEU A 161 -11.95 0.43 11.75
N CYS A 162 -12.49 0.47 10.53
CA CYS A 162 -13.93 0.38 10.27
C CYS A 162 -14.35 -1.09 10.13
N ASP A 163 -15.60 -1.41 10.49
CA ASP A 163 -16.11 -2.79 10.39
C ASP A 163 -16.49 -3.16 8.93
N ASP A 164 -17.04 -2.19 8.20
CA ASP A 164 -17.74 -2.40 6.93
C ASP A 164 -17.12 -1.57 5.79
N LEU A 165 -15.78 -1.50 5.76
CA LEU A 165 -15.04 -0.73 4.76
C LEU A 165 -14.05 -1.62 4.00
N VAL A 166 -14.15 -1.60 2.67
CA VAL A 166 -13.21 -2.33 1.82
C VAL A 166 -11.86 -1.63 1.72
N ILE A 167 -10.81 -2.39 1.43
CA ILE A 167 -9.56 -1.86 0.89
C ILE A 167 -9.85 -1.50 -0.57
N TYR A 168 -10.25 -0.24 -0.79
CA TYR A 168 -10.43 0.30 -2.13
C TYR A 168 -9.06 0.57 -2.76
N ASP A 169 -8.32 -0.48 -3.09
CA ASP A 169 -7.06 -0.43 -3.83
C ASP A 169 -7.33 -0.17 -5.32
N SER A 170 -6.31 0.32 -6.03
CA SER A 170 -6.35 0.50 -7.49
C SER A 170 -6.83 -0.74 -8.27
N ARG A 171 -6.52 -1.96 -7.83
CA ARG A 171 -7.02 -3.19 -8.44
C ARG A 171 -8.51 -3.40 -8.20
N VAL A 172 -8.95 -3.23 -6.96
CA VAL A 172 -10.37 -3.33 -6.60
C VAL A 172 -11.19 -2.29 -7.38
N ALA A 173 -10.69 -1.05 -7.48
CA ALA A 173 -11.31 0.00 -8.28
C ALA A 173 -11.40 -0.37 -9.78
N ALA A 174 -10.33 -0.95 -10.34
CA ALA A 174 -10.31 -1.41 -11.73
C ALA A 174 -11.36 -2.51 -11.99
N ALA A 175 -11.43 -3.53 -11.13
CA ALA A 175 -12.41 -4.61 -11.26
C ALA A 175 -13.86 -4.12 -11.07
N LEU A 176 -14.09 -3.14 -10.17
CA LEU A 176 -15.40 -2.49 -10.05
C LEU A 176 -15.78 -1.72 -11.32
N GLY A 177 -14.82 -1.01 -11.92
CA GLY A 177 -15.02 -0.38 -13.22
C GLY A 177 -15.39 -1.41 -14.29
N LEU A 178 -14.68 -2.55 -14.37
CA LEU A 178 -15.01 -3.64 -15.29
C LEU A 178 -16.41 -4.21 -15.05
N ALA A 179 -16.82 -4.38 -13.78
CA ALA A 179 -18.16 -4.83 -13.43
C ALA A 179 -19.22 -3.85 -13.94
N VAL A 180 -19.03 -2.54 -13.73
CA VAL A 180 -19.94 -1.50 -14.22
C VAL A 180 -19.98 -1.47 -15.75
N THR A 181 -18.84 -1.66 -16.42
CA THR A 181 -18.76 -1.77 -17.87
C THR A 181 -19.63 -2.92 -18.39
N ARG A 182 -19.44 -4.12 -17.84
CA ARG A 182 -20.23 -5.32 -18.22
C ARG A 182 -21.72 -5.15 -17.92
N PHE A 183 -22.07 -4.53 -16.80
CA PHE A 183 -23.45 -4.19 -16.48
C PHE A 183 -24.05 -3.25 -17.54
N CYS A 184 -23.35 -2.17 -17.87
CA CYS A 184 -23.84 -1.19 -18.84
C CYS A 184 -24.03 -1.82 -20.23
N GLU A 185 -23.09 -2.65 -20.67
CA GLU A 185 -23.19 -3.40 -21.93
C GLU A 185 -24.42 -4.32 -21.96
N GLN A 186 -24.68 -5.06 -20.88
CA GLN A 186 -25.83 -5.97 -20.79
C GLN A 186 -27.18 -5.25 -20.67
N GLN A 187 -27.20 -4.06 -20.06
CA GLN A 187 -28.41 -3.26 -19.89
C GLN A 187 -28.63 -2.23 -21.02
N GLY A 188 -27.72 -2.16 -22.01
CA GLY A 188 -27.80 -1.17 -23.09
C GLY A 188 -27.55 0.29 -22.66
N VAL A 189 -26.86 0.49 -21.53
CA VAL A 189 -26.52 1.82 -21.02
C VAL A 189 -25.29 2.35 -21.76
N LEU A 190 -25.45 3.47 -22.48
CA LEU A 190 -24.43 3.99 -23.40
C LEU A 190 -23.32 4.80 -22.73
N GLN A 191 -23.56 5.36 -21.55
CA GLN A 191 -22.59 6.20 -20.83
C GLN A 191 -22.47 5.75 -19.39
N THR A 192 -21.28 5.88 -18.81
CA THR A 192 -21.04 5.47 -17.43
C THR A 192 -21.92 6.29 -16.48
N PRO A 193 -22.85 5.66 -15.73
CA PRO A 193 -23.68 6.37 -14.77
C PRO A 193 -22.81 7.06 -13.72
N ALA A 194 -23.13 8.32 -13.40
CA ALA A 194 -22.32 9.12 -12.49
C ALA A 194 -22.17 8.46 -11.11
N GLU A 195 -23.18 7.71 -10.69
CA GLU A 195 -23.28 7.04 -9.39
C GLU A 195 -22.53 5.70 -9.33
N LEU A 196 -22.14 5.17 -10.48
CA LEU A 196 -21.33 3.97 -10.65
C LEU A 196 -19.95 4.26 -11.28
N SER A 197 -19.58 5.53 -11.42
CA SER A 197 -18.33 5.98 -12.04
C SER A 197 -17.14 5.87 -11.07
N PHE A 198 -16.88 4.66 -10.58
CA PHE A 198 -15.80 4.33 -9.64
C PHE A 198 -14.43 4.78 -10.17
N PRO A 199 -13.75 5.74 -9.52
CA PRO A 199 -12.46 6.22 -10.00
C PRO A 199 -11.37 5.17 -9.85
N TRP A 200 -10.48 5.08 -10.83
CA TRP A 200 -9.41 4.09 -10.89
C TRP A 200 -8.01 4.72 -11.03
N ALA A 201 -6.96 3.96 -10.73
CA ALA A 201 -5.57 4.37 -10.89
C ALA A 201 -4.79 3.37 -11.75
N PRO A 202 -3.89 3.85 -12.62
CA PRO A 202 -3.10 2.96 -13.48
C PRO A 202 -2.17 2.07 -12.65
N ALA A 203 -1.76 0.95 -13.23
CA ALA A 203 -0.67 0.18 -12.63
C ALA A 203 0.59 1.04 -12.58
N LYS A 204 1.34 0.96 -11.48
CA LYS A 204 2.64 1.63 -11.39
C LYS A 204 3.54 1.12 -12.52
N THR A 205 4.03 2.03 -13.33
CA THR A 205 5.02 1.77 -14.39
C THR A 205 6.34 2.43 -14.04
N ALA A 206 7.43 1.96 -14.66
CA ALA A 206 8.73 2.63 -14.57
C ALA A 206 8.61 4.11 -15.00
N ILE A 207 9.49 4.97 -14.47
CA ILE A 207 9.53 6.38 -14.86
C ILE A 207 9.86 6.45 -16.36
N GLY A 208 8.98 7.08 -17.14
CA GLY A 208 9.14 7.22 -18.59
C GLY A 208 8.39 6.17 -19.42
N ALA A 209 7.92 5.08 -18.81
CA ALA A 209 6.99 4.17 -19.46
C ALA A 209 5.62 4.83 -19.61
N ARG A 210 4.96 4.63 -20.76
CA ARG A 210 3.56 5.04 -20.95
C ARG A 210 2.72 4.42 -19.82
N SER A 211 1.84 5.23 -19.23
CA SER A 211 0.93 4.79 -18.17
C SER A 211 0.27 3.47 -18.59
N SER A 212 0.44 2.44 -17.79
CA SER A 212 -0.12 1.12 -18.09
C SER A 212 -1.65 1.19 -18.14
N THR A 213 -2.21 0.74 -19.27
CA THR A 213 -3.66 0.61 -19.48
C THR A 213 -4.22 -0.64 -18.81
N LEU A 214 -3.40 -1.52 -18.25
CA LEU A 214 -3.84 -2.82 -17.71
C LEU A 214 -4.97 -2.74 -16.68
N ARG A 215 -5.11 -1.61 -15.98
CA ARG A 215 -6.19 -1.39 -15.01
C ARG A 215 -7.32 -0.52 -15.54
N ASP A 216 -7.32 -0.19 -16.83
CA ASP A 216 -8.30 0.69 -17.47
C ASP A 216 -9.60 -0.07 -17.74
N PRO A 217 -10.70 0.27 -17.04
CA PRO A 217 -11.98 -0.38 -17.26
C PRO A 217 -12.75 0.18 -18.46
N ALA A 218 -12.23 1.20 -19.15
CA ALA A 218 -12.94 1.88 -20.22
C ALA A 218 -13.22 0.99 -21.43
N ARG A 219 -14.44 1.08 -21.97
CA ARG A 219 -14.88 0.41 -23.21
C ARG A 219 -15.83 1.33 -23.97
N GLY A 220 -15.52 1.62 -25.24
CA GLY A 220 -16.34 2.53 -26.04
C GLY A 220 -16.52 3.89 -25.36
N SER A 221 -17.77 4.29 -25.13
CA SER A 221 -18.19 5.52 -24.45
C SER A 221 -18.26 5.41 -22.91
N LEU A 222 -17.93 4.24 -22.35
CA LEU A 222 -17.88 4.03 -20.91
C LEU A 222 -16.49 4.43 -20.40
N HIS A 223 -16.44 5.51 -19.63
CA HIS A 223 -15.21 6.10 -19.10
C HIS A 223 -15.31 6.33 -17.60
N PHE A 224 -14.17 6.18 -16.93
CA PHE A 224 -14.08 6.27 -15.48
C PHE A 224 -13.04 7.32 -15.08
N PRO A 225 -13.32 8.14 -14.06
CA PRO A 225 -12.41 9.18 -13.61
C PRO A 225 -11.14 8.60 -13.01
N ARG A 226 -10.08 9.42 -12.99
CA ARG A 226 -8.85 9.08 -12.26
C ARG A 226 -9.07 9.23 -10.76
N LEU A 227 -8.61 8.24 -10.01
CA LEU A 227 -8.64 8.25 -8.56
C LEU A 227 -7.74 9.35 -8.00
N ARG A 228 -8.33 10.23 -7.19
CA ARG A 228 -7.66 11.34 -6.51
C ARG A 228 -7.63 11.06 -5.02
N SER A 229 -6.55 11.44 -4.33
CA SER A 229 -6.47 11.36 -2.88
C SER A 229 -7.42 12.33 -2.19
N GLY A 230 -7.61 12.17 -0.89
CA GLY A 230 -8.43 13.05 -0.05
C GLY A 230 -9.90 12.64 0.01
N ARG A 231 -10.79 13.62 0.20
CA ARG A 231 -12.23 13.40 0.39
C ARG A 231 -12.86 12.54 -0.71
N SER A 232 -12.60 12.88 -1.97
CA SER A 232 -13.16 12.14 -3.11
C SER A 232 -12.81 10.65 -3.05
N TYR A 233 -11.58 10.30 -2.65
CA TYR A 233 -11.20 8.91 -2.40
C TYR A 233 -12.10 8.26 -1.35
N ALA A 234 -12.25 8.91 -0.20
CA ALA A 234 -12.99 8.39 0.94
C ALA A 234 -14.47 8.18 0.60
N GLU A 235 -15.08 9.12 -0.12
CA GLU A 235 -16.48 9.01 -0.58
C GLU A 235 -16.67 7.81 -1.52
N TRP A 236 -15.77 7.60 -2.47
CA TRP A 236 -15.84 6.46 -3.39
C TRP A 236 -15.54 5.13 -2.71
N ASN A 237 -14.64 5.12 -1.72
CA ASN A 237 -14.42 3.94 -0.88
C ASN A 237 -15.68 3.57 -0.08
N LEU A 238 -16.39 4.57 0.49
CA LEU A 238 -17.66 4.34 1.16
C LEU A 238 -18.72 3.80 0.21
N LYS A 239 -18.92 4.43 -0.95
CA LYS A 239 -19.90 3.97 -1.95
C LYS A 239 -19.61 2.55 -2.41
N ALA A 240 -18.35 2.22 -2.69
CA ALA A 240 -17.93 0.86 -3.05
C ALA A 240 -18.26 -0.14 -1.93
N SER A 241 -17.96 0.21 -0.68
CA SER A 241 -18.25 -0.63 0.48
C SER A 241 -19.75 -0.85 0.66
N TRP A 242 -20.55 0.22 0.57
CA TRP A 242 -22.01 0.16 0.69
C TRP A 242 -22.64 -0.70 -0.40
N LEU A 243 -22.17 -0.54 -1.63
CA LEU A 243 -22.63 -1.30 -2.78
C LEU A 243 -22.32 -2.78 -2.61
N LEU A 244 -21.08 -3.13 -2.27
CA LEU A 244 -20.65 -4.53 -2.13
C LEU A 244 -21.35 -5.24 -0.96
N LEU A 245 -21.61 -4.52 0.14
CA LEU A 245 -22.47 -5.02 1.21
C LEU A 245 -23.90 -5.27 0.73
N ALA A 246 -24.49 -4.33 -0.01
CA ALA A 246 -25.83 -4.49 -0.56
C ALA A 246 -25.93 -5.67 -1.53
N VAL A 247 -24.88 -5.95 -2.31
CA VAL A 247 -24.78 -7.14 -3.17
C VAL A 247 -24.82 -8.42 -2.34
N LEU A 248 -24.01 -8.50 -1.27
CA LEU A 248 -23.96 -9.67 -0.39
C LEU A 248 -25.26 -9.87 0.41
N ASP A 249 -25.96 -8.78 0.71
CA ASP A 249 -27.27 -8.76 1.39
C ASP A 249 -28.46 -8.81 0.41
N SER A 250 -28.24 -8.96 -0.90
CA SER A 250 -29.32 -9.22 -1.86
C SER A 250 -29.78 -10.69 -1.79
N ASP A 251 -30.92 -11.03 -2.39
CA ASP A 251 -31.40 -12.43 -2.42
C ASP A 251 -30.41 -13.35 -3.16
N ALA A 252 -29.85 -12.89 -4.27
CA ALA A 252 -28.81 -13.61 -5.00
C ALA A 252 -27.53 -13.75 -4.15
N GLY A 253 -27.12 -12.69 -3.46
CA GLY A 253 -25.97 -12.70 -2.55
C GLY A 253 -26.13 -13.70 -1.40
N ARG A 254 -27.29 -13.72 -0.75
CA ARG A 254 -27.64 -14.66 0.32
C ARG A 254 -27.75 -16.12 -0.14
N SER A 255 -28.04 -16.34 -1.42
CA SER A 255 -28.12 -17.66 -2.03
C SER A 255 -26.80 -18.14 -2.63
N SER A 256 -25.79 -17.27 -2.67
CA SER A 256 -24.48 -17.57 -3.27
C SER A 256 -23.56 -18.36 -2.32
N LYS A 257 -22.50 -18.95 -2.87
CA LYS A 257 -21.40 -19.58 -2.13
C LYS A 257 -20.67 -18.60 -1.21
N PHE A 258 -20.69 -17.29 -1.47
CA PHE A 258 -20.18 -16.31 -0.51
C PHE A 258 -20.96 -16.36 0.82
N ALA A 259 -22.26 -16.68 0.81
CA ALA A 259 -23.06 -16.81 2.03
C ALA A 259 -22.54 -17.90 2.99
N GLN A 260 -21.84 -18.91 2.45
CA GLN A 260 -21.27 -20.02 3.23
C GLN A 260 -20.02 -19.61 4.03
N LEU A 261 -19.45 -18.43 3.79
CA LEU A 261 -18.25 -17.95 4.47
C LEU A 261 -18.53 -17.37 5.87
N GLY A 262 -19.78 -17.37 6.32
CA GLY A 262 -20.19 -16.96 7.67
C GLY A 262 -20.45 -15.45 7.78
N GLN A 263 -19.79 -14.78 8.72
CA GLN A 263 -20.05 -13.38 9.07
C GLN A 263 -19.94 -12.45 7.84
N LEU A 264 -20.81 -11.42 7.78
CA LEU A 264 -20.86 -10.47 6.66
C LEU A 264 -19.49 -9.81 6.38
N ALA A 265 -18.74 -9.42 7.39
CA ALA A 265 -17.41 -8.84 7.24
C ALA A 265 -16.42 -9.79 6.50
N LYS A 266 -16.49 -11.10 6.77
CA LYS A 266 -15.66 -12.10 6.08
C LYS A 266 -16.11 -12.29 4.63
N ARG A 267 -17.43 -12.25 4.38
CA ARG A 267 -18.01 -12.28 3.03
C ARG A 267 -17.59 -11.05 2.21
N LEU A 268 -17.62 -9.87 2.81
CA LEU A 268 -17.16 -8.62 2.19
C LEU A 268 -15.67 -8.70 1.83
N ARG A 269 -14.84 -9.19 2.77
CA ARG A 269 -13.40 -9.34 2.52
C ARG A 269 -13.10 -10.35 1.42
N ALA A 270 -13.87 -11.42 1.32
CA ALA A 270 -13.76 -12.41 0.25
C ALA A 270 -14.11 -11.81 -1.13
N LEU A 271 -15.19 -11.02 -1.20
CA LEU A 271 -15.57 -10.33 -2.43
C LEU A 271 -14.55 -9.26 -2.84
N GLU A 272 -14.01 -8.51 -1.88
CA GLU A 272 -12.87 -7.60 -2.08
C GLU A 272 -11.65 -8.34 -2.64
N ALA A 273 -11.32 -9.51 -2.07
CA ALA A 273 -10.21 -10.35 -2.54
C ALA A 273 -10.40 -10.82 -3.98
N ALA A 274 -11.63 -11.23 -4.36
CA ALA A 274 -11.96 -11.59 -5.75
C ALA A 274 -11.72 -10.41 -6.72
N LEU A 275 -12.25 -9.23 -6.39
CA LEU A 275 -12.07 -8.01 -7.19
C LEU A 275 -10.60 -7.62 -7.30
N PHE A 276 -9.85 -7.76 -6.21
CA PHE A 276 -8.42 -7.50 -6.19
C PHE A 276 -7.62 -8.42 -7.14
N MET A 277 -7.99 -9.70 -7.24
CA MET A 277 -7.33 -10.62 -8.17
C MET A 277 -7.65 -10.26 -9.62
N ILE A 278 -8.94 -10.11 -9.97
CA ILE A 278 -9.37 -9.72 -11.33
C ILE A 278 -8.74 -8.38 -11.74
N GLY A 279 -8.69 -7.42 -10.83
CA GLY A 279 -8.20 -6.07 -11.07
C GLY A 279 -6.69 -5.95 -11.27
N TYR A 280 -5.94 -7.06 -11.23
CA TYR A 280 -4.51 -7.05 -11.54
C TYR A 280 -4.24 -6.56 -12.97
N ASP A 281 -5.01 -7.09 -13.92
CA ASP A 281 -4.93 -6.82 -15.35
C ASP A 281 -6.29 -7.13 -16.00
N LEU A 282 -6.96 -6.12 -16.56
CA LEU A 282 -8.28 -6.23 -17.18
C LEU A 282 -8.23 -6.59 -18.68
N HIS A 283 -7.05 -6.72 -19.27
CA HIS A 283 -6.86 -6.91 -20.70
C HIS A 283 -6.38 -8.32 -21.09
N GLY A 284 -6.30 -9.26 -20.15
CA GLY A 284 -5.96 -10.64 -20.49
C GLY A 284 -6.90 -11.21 -21.56
N ASP A 285 -6.27 -11.84 -22.57
CA ASP A 285 -6.77 -12.30 -23.88
C ASP A 285 -7.09 -11.26 -24.97
N LEU A 286 -6.97 -9.95 -24.71
CA LEU A 286 -6.98 -8.96 -25.79
C LEU A 286 -5.55 -8.66 -26.22
N GLU A 287 -5.16 -9.36 -27.27
CA GLU A 287 -3.83 -9.34 -27.88
C GLU A 287 -2.81 -10.15 -27.08
N ALA A 288 -2.45 -11.30 -27.66
CA ALA A 288 -1.05 -11.63 -27.81
C ALA A 288 -0.38 -10.44 -28.51
N MET A 289 -0.13 -9.36 -27.76
CA MET A 289 0.72 -8.28 -28.20
C MET A 289 2.04 -8.96 -28.55
N HIS A 290 2.46 -8.74 -29.79
CA HIS A 290 3.79 -9.05 -30.27
C HIS A 290 4.81 -8.83 -29.15
N PRO A 291 5.89 -9.64 -29.05
CA PRO A 291 6.95 -9.43 -28.09
C PRO A 291 7.60 -8.07 -28.37
N GLN A 292 6.96 -7.02 -27.87
CA GLN A 292 7.51 -5.71 -27.72
C GLN A 292 8.51 -5.93 -26.61
N GLU A 293 9.77 -5.96 -27.04
CA GLU A 293 11.00 -6.09 -26.27
C GLU A 293 10.71 -6.07 -24.78
N ALA A 294 10.93 -7.22 -24.13
CA ALA A 294 10.88 -7.37 -22.69
C ALA A 294 11.32 -6.05 -22.07
N LEU A 295 10.35 -5.32 -21.48
CA LEU A 295 10.63 -4.16 -20.67
C LEU A 295 11.64 -4.66 -19.65
N SER A 296 12.92 -4.38 -19.93
CA SER A 296 14.03 -4.75 -19.08
C SER A 296 13.65 -4.33 -17.68
N ASP A 297 13.89 -5.19 -16.69
CA ASP A 297 13.68 -5.08 -15.24
C ASP A 297 13.90 -3.70 -14.59
N GLU A 298 13.25 -2.65 -15.08
CA GLU A 298 13.24 -1.33 -14.49
C GLU A 298 12.17 -1.34 -13.42
N LEU A 299 12.53 -1.94 -12.29
CA LEU A 299 11.81 -1.78 -11.03
C LEU A 299 11.47 -0.30 -10.85
N ALA A 300 10.17 -0.04 -10.60
CA ALA A 300 9.66 1.31 -10.43
C ALA A 300 10.43 2.05 -9.34
N TRP A 301 10.78 3.31 -9.61
CA TRP A 301 11.45 4.16 -8.65
C TRP A 301 10.52 4.55 -7.50
N ASN A 302 10.99 4.37 -6.27
CA ASN A 302 10.36 4.85 -5.04
C ASN A 302 10.68 6.33 -4.79
N GLU A 303 9.72 7.10 -4.29
CA GLU A 303 9.90 8.52 -3.96
C GLU A 303 10.22 8.65 -2.47
N CYS A 304 11.29 9.37 -2.15
CA CYS A 304 11.76 9.59 -0.79
C CYS A 304 12.06 11.08 -0.57
N PHE A 305 12.13 11.51 0.69
CA PHE A 305 12.29 12.91 1.05
C PHE A 305 13.45 13.11 2.03
N THR A 306 14.35 14.04 1.72
CA THR A 306 15.33 14.52 2.72
C THR A 306 14.72 15.63 3.57
N LYS A 307 15.23 15.82 4.79
CA LYS A 307 14.68 16.81 5.74
C LYS A 307 14.93 18.28 5.33
N SER A 308 16.07 18.59 4.72
CA SER A 308 16.40 19.99 4.37
C SER A 308 15.69 20.40 3.08
N ARG A 309 14.41 20.80 3.21
CA ARG A 309 13.52 21.39 2.18
C ARG A 309 13.07 20.44 1.08
N SER A 310 11.78 20.10 1.12
CA SER A 310 10.77 19.94 0.03
C SER A 310 11.11 19.27 -1.30
N LYS A 311 12.33 18.80 -1.53
CA LYS A 311 12.72 18.11 -2.77
C LYS A 311 12.70 16.62 -2.51
N SER A 312 11.76 15.95 -3.15
CA SER A 312 11.81 14.51 -3.28
C SER A 312 13.03 14.10 -4.09
N PHE A 313 13.52 12.91 -3.81
CA PHE A 313 14.47 12.18 -4.62
C PHE A 313 13.94 10.77 -4.78
N HIS A 314 14.39 10.06 -5.81
CA HIS A 314 13.92 8.71 -6.03
C HIS A 314 15.01 7.68 -5.78
N TYR A 315 14.62 6.49 -5.35
CA TYR A 315 15.51 5.35 -5.20
C TYR A 315 14.84 4.08 -5.73
N ARG A 316 15.61 3.05 -6.02
CA ARG A 316 15.09 1.71 -6.26
C ARG A 316 15.95 0.70 -5.53
N LEU A 317 15.32 -0.38 -5.10
CA LEU A 317 16.02 -1.51 -4.53
C LEU A 317 16.55 -2.40 -5.66
N GLU A 318 17.81 -2.78 -5.58
CA GLU A 318 18.47 -3.81 -6.38
C GLU A 318 18.92 -4.94 -5.43
N LYS A 319 19.06 -6.17 -5.92
CA LYS A 319 19.46 -7.33 -5.08
C LYS A 319 20.75 -7.07 -4.29
N GLU A 320 21.68 -6.33 -4.90
CA GLU A 320 23.00 -6.05 -4.37
C GLU A 320 23.20 -4.57 -3.98
N SER A 321 22.19 -3.71 -4.15
CA SER A 321 22.38 -2.28 -3.91
C SER A 321 21.08 -1.50 -3.72
N ILE A 322 21.19 -0.30 -3.18
CA ILE A 322 20.16 0.73 -3.27
C ILE A 322 20.65 1.77 -4.26
N LEU A 323 19.92 1.96 -5.37
CA LEU A 323 20.24 2.96 -6.38
C LEU A 323 19.39 4.21 -6.14
N VAL A 324 20.01 5.38 -6.15
CA VAL A 324 19.35 6.69 -6.04
C VAL A 324 19.42 7.40 -7.38
N GLN A 325 18.28 7.93 -7.82
CA GLN A 325 18.14 8.71 -9.05
C GLN A 325 19.07 9.93 -8.94
N GLN A 326 20.01 10.05 -9.87
CA GLN A 326 21.28 10.84 -9.85
C GLN A 326 22.57 9.99 -9.74
N GLY A 327 22.47 8.66 -9.81
CA GLY A 327 23.64 7.77 -10.02
C GLY A 327 24.38 7.36 -8.75
N VAL A 328 23.86 7.68 -7.57
CA VAL A 328 24.43 7.22 -6.31
C VAL A 328 23.99 5.79 -6.05
N ARG A 329 24.93 4.89 -5.80
CA ARG A 329 24.67 3.48 -5.49
C ARG A 329 25.27 3.12 -4.14
N PHE A 330 24.44 2.62 -3.23
CA PHE A 330 24.86 2.06 -1.95
C PHE A 330 24.86 0.55 -2.06
N ARG A 331 26.04 -0.07 -2.11
CA ARG A 331 26.13 -1.54 -2.26
C ARG A 331 25.81 -2.25 -0.95
N ALA A 332 25.28 -3.46 -1.03
CA ALA A 332 24.91 -4.25 0.14
C ALA A 332 26.09 -4.49 1.09
N ASP A 333 27.28 -4.81 0.56
CA ASP A 333 28.52 -4.98 1.33
C ASP A 333 28.95 -3.70 2.06
N GLU A 334 28.82 -2.56 1.40
CA GLU A 334 29.10 -1.24 1.98
C GLU A 334 28.12 -0.89 3.10
N LEU A 335 26.84 -1.26 2.92
CA LEU A 335 25.81 -1.08 3.94
C LEU A 335 26.05 -2.01 5.13
N ASP A 336 26.42 -3.27 4.92
CA ASP A 336 26.75 -4.21 5.99
C ASP A 336 27.91 -3.70 6.85
N ALA A 337 28.99 -3.24 6.23
CA ALA A 337 30.13 -2.66 6.93
C ALA A 337 29.74 -1.38 7.69
N THR A 338 28.96 -0.49 7.07
CA THR A 338 28.49 0.76 7.68
C THR A 338 27.61 0.48 8.91
N LEU A 339 26.65 -0.43 8.78
CA LEU A 339 25.71 -0.79 9.83
C LEU A 339 26.42 -1.55 10.97
N THR A 340 27.44 -2.35 10.65
CA THR A 340 28.28 -3.04 11.65
C THR A 340 29.04 -2.02 12.50
N ILE A 341 29.66 -1.02 11.87
CA ILE A 341 30.33 0.07 12.59
C ILE A 341 29.35 0.83 13.50
N LEU A 342 28.13 1.11 13.03
CA LEU A 342 27.11 1.77 13.86
C LEU A 342 26.67 0.90 15.05
N ARG A 343 26.50 -0.40 14.83
CA ARG A 343 26.16 -1.35 15.89
C ARG A 343 27.26 -1.41 16.93
N ASP A 344 28.51 -1.54 16.52
CA ASP A 344 29.63 -1.73 17.45
C ASP A 344 29.88 -0.46 18.30
N GLU A 345 29.63 0.72 17.73
CA GLU A 345 29.83 2.02 18.42
C GLU A 345 28.63 2.43 19.28
N PHE A 346 27.40 2.14 18.85
CA PHE A 346 26.19 2.65 19.52
C PHE A 346 25.33 1.56 20.15
N GLY A 347 25.44 0.30 19.74
CA GLY A 347 24.55 -0.77 20.17
C GLY A 347 23.09 -0.38 19.97
N GLU A 348 22.32 -0.36 21.06
CA GLU A 348 20.92 0.07 21.02
C GLU A 348 20.73 1.59 21.11
N THR A 349 21.78 2.37 21.41
CA THR A 349 21.68 3.81 21.63
C THR A 349 21.53 4.61 20.32
N PRO A 350 20.91 5.81 20.35
CA PRO A 350 20.73 6.62 19.15
C PRO A 350 22.03 7.23 18.61
N PHE A 351 22.23 7.18 17.30
CA PHE A 351 23.37 7.79 16.61
C PHE A 351 22.95 9.01 15.76
N PRO A 352 23.81 10.03 15.60
CA PRO A 352 23.53 11.20 14.77
C PRO A 352 23.84 10.95 13.28
N LEU A 353 23.42 11.88 12.41
CA LEU A 353 23.73 11.81 10.98
C LEU A 353 25.24 11.99 10.70
N ALA A 354 25.89 12.92 11.39
CA ALA A 354 27.33 13.19 11.31
C ALA A 354 27.94 13.15 9.89
N ASN A 355 27.44 13.99 8.98
CA ASN A 355 27.76 13.91 7.54
C ASN A 355 28.42 15.17 6.95
N GLN A 356 28.96 16.05 7.79
CA GLN A 356 29.62 17.27 7.34
C GLN A 356 30.96 16.94 6.68
N ALA A 357 31.02 17.09 5.35
CA ALA A 357 32.10 16.57 4.50
C ALA A 357 33.51 16.97 4.99
N ASP A 358 33.70 18.26 5.30
CA ASP A 358 35.00 18.81 5.73
C ASP A 358 35.50 18.22 7.05
N THR A 359 34.58 17.82 7.93
CA THR A 359 34.90 17.26 9.25
C THR A 359 35.01 15.74 9.24
N VAL A 360 34.28 15.06 8.34
CA VAL A 360 34.28 13.60 8.23
C VAL A 360 35.62 13.10 7.66
N ALA A 361 36.07 13.69 6.55
CA ALA A 361 37.32 13.28 5.89
C ALA A 361 38.57 13.62 6.74
N THR A 362 38.47 14.61 7.63
CA THR A 362 39.58 15.05 8.50
C THR A 362 39.56 14.37 9.88
N GLY A 363 38.63 13.45 10.14
CA GLY A 363 38.50 12.75 11.43
C GLY A 363 38.02 13.61 12.60
N LYS A 364 37.55 14.84 12.33
CA LYS A 364 37.08 15.80 13.33
C LYS A 364 35.59 15.70 13.62
N ALA A 365 34.84 14.98 12.79
CA ALA A 365 33.41 14.73 13.00
C ALA A 365 33.19 13.75 14.15
N ARG A 366 32.15 13.99 14.97
CA ARG A 366 31.65 13.00 15.93
C ARG A 366 31.20 11.73 15.20
N MET A 367 31.25 10.60 15.89
CA MET A 367 30.76 9.33 15.34
C MET A 367 29.25 9.41 15.04
N GLY A 368 28.83 8.79 13.94
CA GLY A 368 27.46 8.74 13.42
C GLY A 368 27.40 8.13 12.01
N LEU A 369 26.26 8.22 11.32
CA LEU A 369 26.03 7.54 10.04
C LEU A 369 27.04 7.94 8.95
N GLY A 370 27.27 9.24 8.76
CA GLY A 370 28.17 9.74 7.72
C GLY A 370 29.62 9.33 7.95
N THR A 371 30.10 9.37 9.20
CA THR A 371 31.43 8.87 9.56
C THR A 371 31.53 7.35 9.47
N ALA A 372 30.48 6.61 9.84
CA ALA A 372 30.46 5.14 9.70
C ALA A 372 30.55 4.74 8.23
N TYR A 373 29.77 5.38 7.37
CA TYR A 373 29.80 5.15 5.94
C TYR A 373 31.16 5.50 5.32
N PHE A 374 31.75 6.62 5.74
CA PHE A 374 33.09 6.99 5.30
C PHE A 374 34.14 5.98 5.76
N LYS A 375 34.12 5.54 7.03
CA LYS A 375 35.02 4.48 7.55
C LYS A 375 34.87 3.17 6.77
N ALA A 376 33.64 2.80 6.41
CA ALA A 376 33.35 1.57 5.69
C ALA A 376 33.77 1.59 4.21
N THR A 377 33.73 2.76 3.55
CA THR A 377 33.79 2.83 2.08
C THR A 377 34.90 3.73 1.53
N GLY A 378 35.47 4.62 2.35
CA GLY A 378 36.32 5.72 1.90
C GLY A 378 35.60 6.78 1.05
N LYS A 379 34.29 6.63 0.80
CA LYS A 379 33.51 7.54 -0.03
C LYS A 379 32.98 8.70 0.81
N PRO A 380 32.93 9.93 0.26
CA PRO A 380 32.46 11.08 1.00
C PRO A 380 31.02 10.86 1.50
N ALA A 381 30.68 11.51 2.62
CA ALA A 381 29.39 11.37 3.28
C ALA A 381 28.20 12.19 2.72
N PRO A 382 28.25 13.01 1.64
CA PRO A 382 27.17 13.97 1.35
C PRO A 382 25.83 13.31 0.95
N HIS A 383 25.82 11.99 0.70
CA HIS A 383 24.58 11.24 0.43
C HIS A 383 24.07 10.40 1.60
N SER A 384 24.76 10.40 2.76
CA SER A 384 24.29 9.71 3.97
C SER A 384 22.97 10.28 4.49
N SER A 385 22.62 11.52 4.16
CA SER A 385 21.29 12.10 4.43
C SER A 385 20.18 11.42 3.64
N ARG A 386 20.45 11.04 2.38
CA ARG A 386 19.53 10.25 1.55
C ARG A 386 19.50 8.81 2.03
N LEU A 387 20.66 8.24 2.36
CA LEU A 387 20.74 6.90 2.93
C LEU A 387 19.92 6.78 4.23
N ALA A 388 20.08 7.73 5.16
CA ALA A 388 19.29 7.77 6.40
C ALA A 388 17.79 7.79 6.11
N ALA A 389 17.35 8.63 5.17
CA ALA A 389 15.95 8.74 4.79
C ALA A 389 15.41 7.43 4.16
N ILE A 390 16.19 6.79 3.29
CA ILE A 390 15.82 5.50 2.69
C ILE A 390 15.75 4.41 3.77
N LEU A 391 16.76 4.28 4.63
CA LEU A 391 16.79 3.24 5.66
C LEU A 391 15.69 3.46 6.73
N GLU A 392 15.34 4.71 7.03
CA GLU A 392 14.17 5.06 7.85
C GLU A 392 12.85 4.66 7.14
N GLU A 393 12.71 4.95 5.85
CA GLU A 393 11.52 4.57 5.06
C GLU A 393 11.36 3.05 4.92
N LEU A 394 12.46 2.32 4.76
CA LEU A 394 12.50 0.86 4.74
C LEU A 394 12.30 0.25 6.14
N GLY A 395 12.13 1.06 7.19
CA GLY A 395 11.92 0.62 8.57
C GLY A 395 13.16 -0.01 9.22
N LEU A 396 14.32 0.10 8.59
CA LEU A 396 15.60 -0.40 9.10
C LEU A 396 16.18 0.54 10.17
N PHE A 397 15.84 1.82 10.11
CA PHE A 397 16.12 2.80 11.15
C PHE A 397 14.84 3.26 11.84
N THR A 398 14.91 3.42 13.16
CA THR A 398 13.88 4.10 13.95
C THR A 398 14.38 5.49 14.30
N ARG A 399 13.60 6.51 13.97
CA ARG A 399 13.95 7.90 14.24
C ARG A 399 13.68 8.26 15.71
N GLU A 400 14.58 9.04 16.31
CA GLU A 400 14.38 9.59 17.64
C GLU A 400 14.77 11.08 17.69
N ARG A 401 13.97 11.88 18.42
CA ARG A 401 14.34 13.26 18.77
C ARG A 401 14.98 13.25 20.14
N ARG A 402 16.21 13.75 20.24
CA ARG A 402 16.85 13.90 21.55
C ARG A 402 16.14 15.02 22.33
N PRO A 403 15.67 14.75 23.57
CA PRO A 403 15.05 15.77 24.41
C PRO A 403 15.95 17.02 24.51
N GLY A 404 15.36 18.20 24.34
CA GLY A 404 16.08 19.48 24.43
C GLY A 404 16.92 19.88 23.20
N THR A 405 16.91 19.11 22.09
CA THR A 405 17.59 19.52 20.85
C THR A 405 16.72 19.32 19.61
N ASN A 406 16.92 20.14 18.58
CA ASN A 406 16.33 19.94 17.24
C ASN A 406 17.09 18.90 16.40
N ALA A 407 18.12 18.26 16.98
CA ALA A 407 19.00 17.33 16.29
C ALA A 407 18.38 15.94 16.20
N LEU A 408 18.39 15.36 15.00
CA LEU A 408 17.87 14.03 14.76
C LEU A 408 18.92 12.96 15.00
N HIS A 409 18.45 11.88 15.61
CA HIS A 409 19.19 10.65 15.79
C HIS A 409 18.35 9.48 15.29
N TRP A 410 19.01 8.35 15.06
CA TRP A 410 18.38 7.12 14.61
C TRP A 410 18.89 5.97 15.47
N ARG A 411 18.08 4.93 15.61
CA ARG A 411 18.47 3.62 16.15
C ARG A 411 18.38 2.58 15.04
N LEU A 412 19.20 1.54 15.15
CA LEU A 412 19.04 0.35 14.31
C LEU A 412 17.78 -0.41 14.73
N ASN A 413 16.94 -0.79 13.77
CA ASN A 413 15.84 -1.71 14.01
C ASN A 413 16.34 -3.15 13.83
N TYR A 414 16.81 -3.75 14.92
CA TYR A 414 17.39 -5.08 14.92
C TYR A 414 16.43 -6.15 14.40
N GLN A 415 15.14 -6.06 14.75
CA GLN A 415 14.11 -6.96 14.26
C GLN A 415 13.95 -6.86 12.73
N ALA A 416 13.86 -5.63 12.20
CA ALA A 416 13.75 -5.44 10.76
C ALA A 416 15.02 -5.83 10.01
N LEU A 417 16.19 -5.77 10.63
CA LEU A 417 17.45 -6.24 10.04
C LEU A 417 17.62 -7.78 10.13
N GLY A 418 16.73 -8.48 10.85
CA GLY A 418 16.74 -9.95 10.95
C GLY A 418 17.59 -10.49 12.09
N PHE A 419 17.72 -9.76 13.20
CA PHE A 419 18.49 -10.16 14.38
C PHE A 419 17.61 -10.60 15.55
N ASP A 420 17.94 -11.76 16.12
CA ASP A 420 17.49 -12.17 17.45
C ASP A 420 18.50 -11.80 18.56
N THR A 421 19.77 -11.52 18.22
CA THR A 421 20.84 -11.14 19.17
C THR A 421 21.91 -10.23 18.52
N LEU A 422 22.68 -9.50 19.35
CA LEU A 422 23.72 -8.53 18.94
C LEU A 422 24.95 -9.14 18.21
N MET A 423 25.05 -10.46 18.12
CA MET A 423 26.26 -11.17 17.64
C MET A 423 26.22 -11.61 16.17
N CYS A 424 25.09 -11.47 15.46
CA CYS A 424 24.97 -11.97 14.09
C CYS A 424 25.47 -10.95 13.05
N PRO A 425 26.13 -11.35 11.95
CA PRO A 425 26.51 -10.43 10.88
C PRO A 425 25.29 -9.84 10.17
N ILE A 426 25.42 -8.59 9.72
CA ILE A 426 24.40 -7.93 8.91
C ILE A 426 24.43 -8.50 7.50
N GLY A 427 23.24 -8.89 7.02
CA GLY A 427 23.05 -9.50 5.71
C GLY A 427 22.16 -8.64 4.82
N MET A 428 22.63 -7.44 4.45
CA MET A 428 21.85 -6.47 3.70
C MET A 428 21.40 -7.01 2.34
N ARG A 429 22.14 -7.92 1.72
CA ARG A 429 21.67 -8.64 0.52
C ARG A 429 20.34 -9.37 0.76
N THR A 430 20.22 -10.09 1.87
CA THR A 430 19.00 -10.80 2.26
C THR A 430 17.88 -9.82 2.57
N VAL A 431 18.19 -8.75 3.31
CA VAL A 431 17.23 -7.69 3.65
C VAL A 431 16.69 -7.01 2.39
N LEU A 432 17.57 -6.62 1.46
CA LEU A 432 17.19 -5.99 0.19
C LEU A 432 16.40 -6.95 -0.70
N THR A 433 16.80 -8.21 -0.78
CA THR A 433 16.04 -9.23 -1.54
C THR A 433 14.63 -9.39 -0.96
N ARG A 434 14.49 -9.44 0.36
CA ARG A 434 13.19 -9.53 1.03
C ARG A 434 12.33 -8.28 0.83
N LEU A 435 12.93 -7.09 0.88
CA LEU A 435 12.23 -5.82 0.64
C LEU A 435 11.82 -5.68 -0.83
N GLN A 436 12.68 -6.08 -1.76
CA GLN A 436 12.35 -6.17 -3.18
C GLN A 436 11.21 -7.14 -3.43
N GLN A 437 11.17 -8.31 -2.79
CA GLN A 437 10.07 -9.25 -2.93
C GLN A 437 8.74 -8.57 -2.58
N VAL A 438 8.67 -7.88 -1.44
CA VAL A 438 7.47 -7.13 -1.02
C VAL A 438 7.10 -6.03 -2.04
N GLU A 439 8.04 -5.22 -2.51
CA GLU A 439 7.76 -4.19 -3.53
C GLU A 439 7.35 -4.79 -4.88
N SER A 440 7.97 -5.91 -5.24
CA SER A 440 7.67 -6.73 -6.41
C SER A 440 6.46 -7.63 -6.19
N GLU A 441 5.66 -7.47 -5.15
CA GLU A 441 4.47 -8.30 -4.93
C GLU A 441 3.17 -7.47 -4.94
N LEU A 442 3.33 -6.14 -4.99
CA LEU A 442 2.28 -5.12 -4.97
C LEU A 442 2.16 -4.35 -6.27
#